data_AF-A0A3B0W2I3-F1
#
_entry.id   AF-A0A3B0W2I3-F1
#
_cell.length_a   1.000
_cell.length_b   1.000
_cell.length_c   1.000
_cell.angle_alpha   90.00
_cell.angle_beta   90.00
_cell.angle_gamma   90.00
#
_symmetry.space_group_name_H-M   'P 1'
#
loop_
_entity.id
_entity.type
_entity.pdbx_description
1 polymer ?
#
loop_
_entity_poly.entity_id
_entity_poly.type
_entity_poly.pdbx_seq_one_letter_code
_entity_poly.pdbx_strand_id
1 'polypeptide(L)'
;MSEEEIKKVIDRAVRDSVVSAVRAELGAYKIPREEHYLDHVWLSDWRRWQASVKSSVLKSIIGIAITALSVLVFYGFLFIGGGKH
;
A
#
# COMPACT_ATOMS: atom_id res chain seq x y z
N MET A 1 29.99 -15.53 32.07
CA MET A 1 29.54 -14.87 30.84
C MET A 1 30.33 -13.59 30.69
N SER A 2 31.04 -13.42 29.57
CA SER A 2 31.78 -12.19 29.27
C SER A 2 30.82 -11.07 28.85
N GLU A 3 31.26 -9.81 28.92
CA GLU A 3 30.48 -8.67 28.41
C GLU A 3 30.08 -8.84 26.94
N GLU A 4 30.93 -9.48 26.13
CA GLU A 4 30.64 -9.77 24.72
C GLU A 4 29.48 -10.76 24.55
N GLU A 5 29.37 -11.75 25.44
CA GLU A 5 28.27 -12.71 25.41
C GLU A 5 26.95 -12.04 25.81
N ILE A 6 26.98 -11.15 26.80
CA ILE A 6 25.80 -10.37 27.24
C ILE A 6 25.31 -9.48 26.09
N LYS A 7 26.22 -8.79 25.40
CA LYS A 7 25.86 -7.92 24.27
C LYS A 7 25.22 -8.68 23.11
N LYS A 8 25.73 -9.88 22.78
CA LYS A 8 25.15 -10.73 21.73
C LYS A 8 23.74 -11.21 22.08
N VAL A 9 23.49 -11.55 23.35
CA VAL A 9 22.15 -11.96 23.81
C VAL A 9 21.16 -10.81 23.74
N ILE A 10 21.56 -9.60 24.17
CA ILE A 10 20.73 -8.40 24.10
C ILE A 10 20.42 -8.03 22.65
N ASP A 11 21.43 -8.00 21.77
CA ASP A 11 21.23 -7.67 20.35
C ASP A 11 20.28 -8.66 19.66
N ARG A 12 20.38 -9.95 20.00
CA ARG A 12 19.45 -10.97 19.50
C ARG A 12 18.03 -10.74 20.02
N ALA A 13 17.86 -10.51 21.32
CA ALA A 13 16.56 -10.24 21.92
C ALA A 13 15.88 -8.98 21.35
N VAL A 14 16.66 -7.93 21.10
CA VAL A 14 16.18 -6.70 20.46
C VAL A 14 15.76 -6.98 19.01
N ARG A 15 16.59 -7.67 18.21
CA ARG A 15 16.23 -8.02 16.84
C ARG A 15 14.96 -8.86 16.77
N ASP A 16 14.84 -9.88 17.63
CA ASP A 16 13.68 -10.76 17.62
C ASP A 16 12.41 -10.01 18.02
N SER A 17 12.51 -9.09 18.99
CA SER A 17 11.40 -8.22 19.40
C SER A 17 10.98 -7.26 18.28
N VAL A 18 11.95 -6.63 17.60
CA VAL A 18 11.68 -5.74 16.47
C VAL A 18 11.06 -6.50 15.30
N VAL A 19 11.59 -7.68 14.96
CA VAL A 19 11.03 -8.53 13.88
C VAL A 19 9.61 -8.98 14.23
N SER A 20 9.36 -9.36 15.49
CA SER A 20 8.02 -9.75 15.94
C SER A 20 7.04 -8.58 15.87
N ALA A 21 7.43 -7.39 16.33
CA ALA A 21 6.61 -6.18 16.26
C ALA A 21 6.33 -5.81 14.80
N VAL A 22 7.36 -5.77 13.95
CA VAL A 22 7.23 -5.51 12.51
C VAL A 22 6.33 -6.55 11.84
N ARG A 23 6.38 -7.81 12.23
CA ARG A 23 5.53 -8.88 11.66
C ARG A 23 4.08 -8.81 12.15
N ALA A 24 3.85 -8.40 13.40
CA ALA A 24 2.52 -8.18 13.94
C ALA A 24 1.84 -6.99 13.25
N GLU A 25 2.59 -5.89 13.07
CA GLU A 25 2.10 -4.66 12.45
C GLU A 25 1.98 -4.79 10.92
N LEU A 26 2.99 -5.32 10.22
CA LEU A 26 2.99 -5.51 8.77
C LEU A 26 2.29 -6.79 8.30
N GLY A 27 1.88 -7.68 9.22
CA GLY A 27 1.14 -8.90 8.89
C GLY A 27 -0.19 -8.60 8.20
N ALA A 28 -0.84 -7.49 8.55
CA ALA A 28 -2.05 -6.97 7.92
C ALA A 28 -1.80 -6.34 6.54
N TYR A 29 -0.57 -5.94 6.23
CA TYR A 29 -0.17 -5.35 4.94
C TYR A 29 0.21 -6.40 3.87
N LYS A 30 0.16 -7.69 4.20
CA LYS A 30 0.32 -8.78 3.22
C LYS A 30 -0.97 -9.03 2.44
N ILE A 31 -1.51 -8.01 1.77
CA ILE A 31 -2.09 -8.30 0.46
C ILE A 31 -0.87 -8.54 -0.43
N PRO A 32 -0.74 -9.70 -1.11
CA PRO A 32 0.33 -9.92 -2.07
C PRO A 32 0.45 -8.68 -2.95
N ARG A 33 1.65 -8.10 -3.08
CA ARG A 33 1.84 -6.87 -3.86
C ARG A 33 1.30 -7.02 -5.28
N GLU A 34 1.37 -8.22 -5.86
CA GLU A 34 0.67 -8.57 -7.09
C GLU A 34 -0.85 -8.39 -7.01
N GLU A 35 -1.53 -8.93 -6.00
CA GLU A 35 -3.00 -8.82 -5.87
C GLU A 35 -3.43 -7.37 -5.69
N HIS A 36 -2.76 -6.61 -4.83
CA HIS A 36 -3.08 -5.19 -4.67
C HIS A 36 -2.77 -4.36 -5.93
N TYR A 37 -1.73 -4.73 -6.68
CA TYR A 37 -1.43 -4.11 -7.97
C TYR A 37 -2.53 -4.42 -8.98
N LEU A 38 -2.94 -5.68 -9.09
CA LEU A 38 -4.03 -6.15 -9.97
C LEU A 38 -5.35 -5.43 -9.66
N ASP A 39 -5.65 -5.18 -8.39
CA ASP A 39 -6.84 -4.45 -7.93
C ASP A 39 -6.89 -3.00 -8.43
N HIS A 40 -5.79 -2.45 -8.94
CA HIS A 40 -5.71 -1.09 -9.48
C HIS A 40 -5.33 -1.01 -10.97
N VAL A 41 -5.08 -2.15 -11.64
CA VAL A 41 -4.76 -2.17 -13.09
C VAL A 41 -5.88 -1.54 -13.91
N TRP A 42 -7.13 -1.70 -13.48
CA TRP A 42 -8.29 -1.10 -14.15
C TRP A 42 -8.21 0.43 -14.26
N LEU A 43 -7.57 1.14 -13.32
CA LEU A 43 -7.36 2.60 -13.39
C LEU A 43 -6.44 2.97 -14.56
N SER A 44 -5.42 2.15 -14.82
CA SER A 44 -4.51 2.32 -15.96
C SER A 44 -5.25 2.12 -17.28
N ASP A 45 -6.07 1.07 -17.37
CA ASP A 45 -6.87 0.78 -18.56
C ASP A 45 -7.93 1.86 -18.82
N TRP A 46 -8.56 2.39 -17.77
CA TRP A 46 -9.47 3.53 -17.88
C TRP A 46 -8.78 4.80 -18.37
N ARG A 47 -7.54 5.09 -17.94
CA ARG A 47 -6.76 6.23 -18.47
C ARG A 47 -6.41 6.04 -19.95
N ARG A 48 -6.07 4.81 -20.36
CA ARG A 48 -5.81 4.48 -21.78
C ARG A 48 -7.06 4.64 -22.63
N TRP A 49 -8.20 4.18 -22.13
CA TRP A 49 -9.50 4.39 -22.78
C TRP A 49 -9.86 5.87 -22.87
N GLN A 50 -9.70 6.63 -21.78
CA GLN A 50 -9.88 8.09 -21.79
C GLN A 50 -9.03 8.75 -22.87
N ALA A 51 -7.78 8.33 -23.05
CA ALA A 51 -6.87 8.88 -24.06
C ALA A 51 -7.36 8.63 -25.50
N SER A 52 -8.03 7.50 -25.77
CA SER A 52 -8.55 7.15 -27.09
C SER A 52 -9.87 7.86 -27.45
N VAL A 53 -10.55 8.48 -26.48
CA VAL A 53 -11.76 9.27 -26.72
C VAL A 53 -11.42 10.54 -27.51
N LYS A 54 -12.10 10.72 -28.66
CA LYS A 54 -11.94 11.89 -29.56
C LYS A 54 -12.58 13.17 -29.01
N SER A 55 -13.65 13.06 -28.24
CA SER A 55 -14.36 14.21 -27.66
C SER A 55 -13.59 14.77 -26.46
N SER A 56 -13.20 16.05 -26.54
CA SER A 56 -12.50 16.75 -25.46
C SER A 56 -13.35 16.86 -24.18
N VAL A 57 -14.66 17.10 -24.32
CA VAL A 57 -15.58 17.21 -23.18
C VAL A 57 -15.71 15.86 -22.47
N LEU A 58 -15.90 14.79 -23.23
CA LEU A 58 -16.03 13.44 -22.67
C LEU A 58 -14.71 12.98 -22.03
N LYS A 59 -13.58 13.29 -22.66
CA LYS A 59 -12.23 13.05 -22.12
C LYS A 59 -12.04 13.76 -20.77
N SER A 60 -12.49 15.00 -20.62
CA SER A 60 -12.41 15.72 -19.34
C SER A 60 -13.32 15.13 -18.26
N ILE A 61 -14.56 14.77 -18.60
CA ILE A 61 -15.51 14.12 -17.65
C ILE A 61 -14.92 12.81 -17.11
N ILE A 62 -14.40 11.96 -18.00
CA ILE A 62 -13.77 10.70 -17.60
C ILE A 62 -12.53 10.95 -16.73
N GLY A 63 -11.74 11.98 -17.04
CA GLY A 63 -10.56 12.35 -16.26
C GLY A 63 -10.88 12.77 -14.83
N ILE A 64 -11.95 13.56 -14.66
CA ILE A 64 -12.45 13.96 -13.34
C ILE A 64 -12.90 12.71 -12.55
N ALA A 65 -13.63 11.79 -13.19
CA ALA A 65 -14.08 10.56 -12.56
C ALA A 65 -12.90 9.67 -12.11
N ILE A 66 -11.89 9.48 -12.97
CA ILE A 66 -10.66 8.73 -12.63
C ILE A 66 -9.93 9.38 -11.46
N THR A 67 -9.85 10.71 -11.43
CA THR A 67 -9.16 11.45 -10.37
C THR A 67 -9.88 11.31 -9.04
N ALA A 68 -11.21 11.47 -9.02
CA ALA A 68 -12.03 11.27 -7.83
C ALA A 68 -11.91 9.85 -7.26
N LEU A 69 -11.95 8.83 -8.13
CA LEU A 69 -11.76 7.43 -7.73
C LEU A 69 -10.36 7.17 -7.17
N SER A 70 -9.32 7.74 -7.78
CA SER A 70 -7.94 7.60 -7.30
C SER A 70 -7.77 8.20 -5.90
N VAL A 71 -8.42 9.34 -5.63
CA VAL A 71 -8.44 9.98 -4.32
C VAL A 71 -9.15 9.09 -3.30
N LEU A 72 -10.30 8.51 -3.64
CA LEU A 72 -11.02 7.58 -2.76
C LEU A 72 -10.21 6.33 -2.42
N VAL A 73 -9.52 5.74 -3.40
CA VAL A 73 -8.61 4.60 -3.19
C VAL A 73 -7.45 5.00 -2.27
N PHE A 74 -6.87 6.19 -2.47
CA PHE A 74 -5.81 6.72 -1.61
C PHE A 74 -6.26 6.95 -0.17
N TYR A 75 -7.44 7.56 0.02
CA TYR A 75 -8.04 7.74 1.35
C TYR A 75 -8.41 6.39 1.99
N GLY A 76 -8.94 5.44 1.22
CA GLY A 76 -9.21 4.08 1.69
C GLY A 76 -7.93 3.40 2.19
N PHE A 77 -6.82 3.54 1.46
CA PHE A 77 -5.52 3.03 1.89
C PHE A 77 -5.05 3.67 3.22
N LEU A 78 -5.09 5.00 3.33
CA LEU A 78 -4.63 5.70 4.53
C LEU A 78 -5.49 5.44 5.77
N PHE A 79 -6.82 5.44 5.62
CA PHE A 79 -7.74 5.40 6.76
C PHE A 79 -8.26 4.00 7.10
N ILE A 80 -8.45 3.11 6.11
CA ILE A 80 -8.92 1.74 6.35
C ILE A 80 -7.73 0.79 6.53
N GLY A 81 -6.61 1.05 5.84
CA GLY A 81 -5.33 0.32 6.04
C GLY A 81 -4.54 0.80 7.27
N GLY A 82 -4.68 2.08 7.66
CA GLY A 82 -4.00 2.65 8.83
C GLY A 82 -4.83 2.75 10.12
N GLY A 83 -6.16 2.56 10.05
CA GLY A 83 -7.09 2.80 11.17
C GLY A 83 -7.46 1.59 12.03
N LYS A 84 -6.83 0.42 11.82
CA LYS A 84 -6.89 -0.72 12.74
C LYS A 84 -5.55 -0.89 13.47
N HIS A 85 -5.12 0.16 14.15
CA HIS A 85 -4.11 0.09 15.20
C HIS A 85 -4.60 0.94 16.37
#